data_AF-A0A7Y7ABG7-F1
#
_entry.id   AF-A0A7Y7ABG7-F1
#
_cell.length_a   1.000
_cell.length_b   1.000
_cell.length_c   1.000
_cell.angle_alpha   90.00
_cell.angle_beta   90.00
_cell.angle_gamma   90.00
#
_symmetry.space_group_name_H-M   'P 1'
#
loop_
_entity.id
_entity.type
_entity.pdbx_description
1 polymer ?
#
loop_
_entity_poly.entity_id
_entity_poly.type
_entity_poly.pdbx_seq_one_letter_code
_entity_poly.pdbx_strand_id
1 'polypeptide(L)' 'MFRNTVKKLLGKQEEVTLIDIDELYKETIVHLSLEARVHYCNNLIQTCILDVNNAKIQSEKDKIYTLMNAAKREIDHMNE' A
#
# COMPACT_ATOMS: atom_id res chain seq x y z
N MET A 1 -4.40 -0.71 -11.55
CA MET A 1 -5.75 -1.01 -11.02
C MET A 1 -5.91 -0.52 -9.58
N PHE A 2 -4.98 -0.83 -8.65
CA PHE A 2 -5.03 -0.41 -7.23
C PHE A 2 -4.92 1.11 -6.97
N ARG A 3 -3.93 1.81 -7.57
CA ARG A 3 -3.80 3.28 -7.44
C ARG A 3 -5.06 4.04 -7.89
N ASN A 4 -5.77 3.53 -8.90
CA ASN A 4 -7.06 4.10 -9.33
C ASN A 4 -8.18 3.88 -8.30
N THR A 5 -8.16 2.76 -7.56
CA THR A 5 -9.07 2.52 -6.45
C THR A 5 -8.79 3.48 -5.30
N VAL A 6 -7.52 3.62 -4.90
CA VAL A 6 -7.10 4.61 -3.89
C VAL A 6 -7.46 6.03 -4.31
N LYS A 7 -7.28 6.36 -5.59
CA LYS A 7 -7.62 7.68 -6.16
C LYS A 7 -9.11 7.99 -5.99
N LYS A 8 -9.96 7.02 -6.29
CA LYS A 8 -11.42 7.12 -6.11
C LYS A 8 -11.79 7.25 -4.63
N LEU A 9 -11.18 6.47 -3.75
CA LEU A 9 -11.45 6.50 -2.31
C LEU A 9 -11.07 7.84 -1.69
N LEU A 10 -9.93 8.41 -2.08
CA LEU A 10 -9.45 9.70 -1.59
C LEU A 10 -10.10 10.90 -2.30
N GLY A 11 -10.97 10.68 -3.30
CA GLY A 11 -11.57 11.75 -4.09
C GLY A 11 -10.56 12.62 -4.85
N LYS A 12 -9.35 12.12 -5.11
CA LYS A 12 -8.27 12.90 -5.73
C LYS A 12 -8.44 12.98 -7.25
N GLN A 13 -8.23 14.17 -7.81
CA GLN A 13 -8.19 14.37 -9.26
C GLN A 13 -6.78 14.12 -9.84
N GLU A 14 -5.74 14.21 -9.02
CA GLU A 14 -4.34 14.02 -9.40
C GLU A 14 -3.88 12.56 -9.27
N GLU A 15 -2.64 12.27 -9.65
CA GLU A 15 -2.04 10.94 -9.49
C GLU A 15 -1.83 10.63 -7.99
N VAL A 16 -2.22 9.43 -7.57
CA VAL A 16 -2.04 8.98 -6.19
C VAL A 16 -0.58 8.71 -5.94
N THR A 17 -0.03 9.26 -4.88
CA THR A 17 1.36 9.06 -4.46
C THR A 17 1.51 7.89 -3.49
N LEU A 18 2.74 7.45 -3.23
CA LEU A 18 3.02 6.46 -2.18
C LEU A 18 2.65 6.94 -0.78
N ILE A 19 2.73 8.24 -0.52
CA ILE A 19 2.34 8.85 0.76
C ILE A 19 0.83 8.70 0.96
N ASP A 20 0.05 9.00 -0.08
CA ASP A 20 -1.41 8.85 -0.03
C ASP A 20 -1.85 7.42 0.26
N ILE A 21 -1.10 6.45 -0.26
CA ILE A 21 -1.34 5.03 -0.03
C ILE A 21 -0.97 4.65 1.41
N ASP A 22 0.15 5.14 1.93
CA ASP A 22 0.58 4.91 3.32
C ASP A 22 -0.37 5.54 4.35
N GLU A 23 -0.86 6.75 4.10
CA GLU A 23 -1.87 7.40 4.93
C GLU A 23 -3.18 6.61 4.93
N LEU A 24 -3.69 6.26 3.74
CA LEU A 24 -4.89 5.43 3.63
C LEU A 24 -4.70 4.07 4.32
N TYR A 25 -3.53 3.44 4.18
CA TYR A 25 -3.22 2.19 4.86
C TYR A 25 -3.37 2.33 6.39
N LYS A 26 -2.75 3.36 6.98
CA LYS A 26 -2.80 3.62 8.43
C LYS A 26 -4.21 3.88 8.95
N GLU A 27 -5.01 4.63 8.20
CA GLU A 27 -6.37 5.01 8.61
C GLU A 27 -7.39 3.88 8.41
N THR A 28 -7.22 3.06 7.37
CA THR A 28 -8.30 2.16 6.93
C THR A 28 -8.09 0.73 7.41
N ILE A 29 -6.84 0.26 7.53
CA ILE A 29 -6.60 -1.18 7.64
C ILE A 29 -7.17 -1.79 8.92
N VAL A 30 -7.19 -1.05 10.02
CA VAL A 30 -7.71 -1.53 11.31
C VAL A 30 -9.24 -1.70 11.32
N HIS A 31 -9.95 -1.07 10.39
CA HIS A 31 -11.42 -1.10 10.30
C HIS A 31 -11.94 -2.10 9.25
N LEU A 32 -11.06 -2.68 8.44
CA LEU A 32 -11.42 -3.65 7.42
C LEU A 32 -11.62 -5.05 8.05
N SER A 33 -12.50 -5.86 7.44
CA SER A 33 -12.57 -7.29 7.77
C SER A 33 -11.24 -7.98 7.48
N LEU A 34 -10.96 -9.11 8.15
CA LEU A 34 -9.71 -9.86 7.97
C LEU A 34 -9.40 -10.14 6.49
N GLU A 35 -10.39 -10.67 5.76
CA GLU A 35 -10.27 -10.96 4.33
C GLU A 35 -9.97 -9.70 3.49
N ALA A 36 -10.64 -8.59 3.79
CA ALA A 36 -10.41 -7.32 3.11
C ALA A 36 -9.02 -6.75 3.41
N ARG A 37 -8.50 -6.92 4.64
CA ARG A 37 -7.14 -6.51 5.04
C ARG A 37 -6.09 -7.30 4.28
N VAL A 38 -6.23 -8.63 4.21
CA VAL A 38 -5.34 -9.50 3.44
C VAL A 38 -5.34 -9.08 1.96
N HIS A 39 -6.51 -8.87 1.37
CA HIS A 39 -6.61 -8.44 -0.02
C HIS A 39 -5.98 -7.06 -0.26
N TYR A 40 -6.19 -6.11 0.66
CA TYR A 40 -5.58 -4.79 0.60
C TYR A 40 -4.05 -4.88 0.66
N CYS A 41 -3.49 -5.58 1.65
CA CYS A 41 -2.04 -5.74 1.80
C CYS A 41 -1.40 -6.41 0.58
N ASN A 42 -2.04 -7.43 0.01
CA ASN A 42 -1.55 -8.08 -1.21
C ASN A 42 -1.48 -7.11 -2.39
N ASN A 43 -2.53 -6.31 -2.61
CA ASN A 43 -2.55 -5.31 -3.67
C ASN A 43 -1.52 -4.19 -3.43
N LEU A 44 -1.31 -3.80 -2.17
CA LEU A 44 -0.30 -2.83 -1.76
C LEU A 44 1.11 -3.35 -2.06
N ILE A 45 1.41 -4.60 -1.71
CA ILE A 45 2.70 -5.24 -1.99
C ILE A 45 2.96 -5.28 -3.50
N GLN A 46 1.98 -5.67 -4.32
CA GLN A 46 2.14 -5.66 -5.78
C GLN A 46 2.41 -4.26 -6.32
N THR A 47 1.74 -3.24 -5.78
CA THR A 47 1.99 -1.84 -6.16
C THR A 47 3.41 -1.42 -5.78
N CYS A 48 3.87 -1.74 -4.58
CA CYS A 48 5.23 -1.47 -4.13
C CYS A 48 6.29 -2.15 -5.03
N ILE A 49 6.06 -3.39 -5.48
CA ILE A 49 6.97 -4.09 -6.39
C ILE A 49 7.08 -3.37 -7.74
N LEU A 50 5.98 -2.82 -8.26
CA LEU A 50 6.01 -2.03 -9.49
C LEU A 50 6.73 -0.70 -9.27
N ASP A 51 6.45 -0.02 -8.17
CA ASP A 51 7.03 1.29 -7.87
C ASP A 51 8.54 1.20 -7.63
N VAL A 52 9.03 0.16 -6.93
CA VAL A 52 10.47 0.02 -6.64
C VAL A 52 11.28 -0.21 -7.91
N ASN A 53 10.70 -0.86 -8.91
CA ASN A 53 11.31 -1.06 -10.22
C ASN A 53 11.37 0.25 -11.02
N ASN A 54 10.43 1.17 -10.78
CA ASN A 54 10.36 2.47 -11.44
C ASN A 54 11.15 3.58 -10.70
N ALA A 55 11.39 3.40 -9.41
CA ALA A 55 12.09 4.36 -8.56
C ALA A 55 13.55 4.56 -9.01
N LYS A 56 13.91 5.83 -9.28
CA LYS A 56 15.25 6.19 -9.78
C LYS A 56 16.23 6.51 -8.66
N ILE A 57 15.74 6.77 -7.45
CA ILE A 57 16.55 7.17 -6.30
C ILE A 57 16.42 6.16 -5.16
N GLN A 58 17.51 5.95 -4.41
CA GLN A 58 17.55 4.95 -3.34
C GLN A 58 16.59 5.28 -2.19
N SER A 59 16.49 6.55 -1.80
CA SER A 59 15.62 6.97 -0.69
C SER A 59 14.12 6.71 -0.97
N GLU A 60 13.72 6.72 -2.24
CA GLU A 60 12.36 6.33 -2.66
C GLU A 60 12.17 4.83 -2.54
N LYS A 61 13.16 4.03 -3.00
CA LYS A 61 13.14 2.57 -2.83
C LYS A 61 13.05 2.17 -1.36
N ASP A 62 13.80 2.83 -0.48
CA ASP A 62 13.78 2.52 0.96
C ASP A 62 12.40 2.77 1.59
N LYS A 63 11.71 3.84 1.16
CA LYS A 63 10.32 4.10 1.58
C LYS A 63 9.36 3.03 1.08
N ILE A 64 9.51 2.62 -0.19
CA ILE A 64 8.70 1.56 -0.78
C ILE A 64 8.92 0.22 -0.06
N TYR A 65 10.17 -0.13 0.25
CA TYR A 65 10.50 -1.33 1.03
C TYR A 65 9.91 -1.27 2.43
N THR A 66 9.94 -0.11 3.09
CA THR A 66 9.34 0.08 4.42
C THR A 66 7.84 -0.21 4.39
N LEU A 67 7.13 0.36 3.41
CA LEU A 67 5.68 0.16 3.24
C LEU A 67 5.35 -1.30 2.89
N MET A 68 6.11 -1.90 1.97
CA MET A 68 5.95 -3.31 1.59
C MET A 68 6.17 -4.25 2.77
N ASN A 69 7.19 -3.99 3.60
CA ASN A 69 7.47 -4.81 4.79
C ASN A 69 6.42 -4.65 5.87
N ALA A 70 5.83 -3.45 6.03
CA ALA A 70 4.70 -3.24 6.93
C ALA A 70 3.49 -4.09 6.48
N ALA A 71 3.14 -4.04 5.20
CA ALA A 71 2.03 -4.84 4.64
C ALA A 71 2.25 -6.35 4.75
N LYS A 72 3.51 -6.83 4.62
CA LYS A 72 3.84 -8.25 4.81
C LYS A 72 3.64 -8.70 6.25
N ARG A 73 4.20 -7.96 7.22
CA ARG A 73 4.04 -8.28 8.65
C ARG A 73 2.58 -8.30 9.06
N GLU A 74 1.79 -7.40 8.48
CA GLU A 74 0.36 -7.33 8.71
C GLU A 74 -0.35 -8.60 8.24
N ILE A 75 0.01 -9.14 7.06
CA ILE A 75 -0.50 -10.44 6.58
C ILE A 75 -0.01 -11.58 7.48
N ASP A 76 1.26 -11.59 7.86
CA ASP A 76 1.83 -12.66 8.69
C ASP A 76 1.08 -12.75 10.03
N HIS A 77 0.82 -11.62 10.68
CA HIS A 77 0.06 -11.55 11.94
C HIS A 77 -1.40 -12.02 11.81
N MET A 78 -1.99 -11.97 10.61
CA MET A 78 -3.35 -12.48 10.36
C MET A 78 -3.41 -14.00 10.18
N ASN A 79 -2.28 -14.62 9.89
CA ASN A 79 -2.16 -16.07 9.66
C ASN A 79 -1.70 -16.85 10.91
N GLU A 80 -1.35 -16.14 11.98
CA GLU A 80 -1.06 -16.69 13.33
C GLU A 80 -2.35 -16.96 14.10
#